data_AF-A0A1F5K5U2-F1
#
_entry.id   AF-A0A1F5K5U2-F1
#
_cell.length_a   1.000
_cell.length_b   1.000
_cell.length_c   1.000
_cell.angle_alpha   90.00
_cell.angle_beta   90.00
_cell.angle_gamma   90.00
#
_symmetry.space_group_name_H-M   'P 1'
#
loop_
_entity.id
_entity.type
_entity.pdbx_description
1 polymer ?
#
loop_
_entity_poly.entity_id
_entity_poly.type
_entity_poly.pdbx_seq_one_letter_code
_entity_poly.pdbx_strand_id
1 'polypeptide(L)'
;MPKDVVQELIAKTFKELSSPPKPAQRSRTWELPSAYRYLVQWSNAVLLRFLIRLFTSSLPKSEYRRKAQLDDAGRSVVRNIEEGWKRSNTADYLDFVGYSQGSLEEVKGDIRESTEDGFLKSSTGSSLKRIGVDLKDFNTALKPKGNLEENRGEYIPLIVLYPPLKNVRAQDLSYEIFNELINKTDYLLRTLVQSLEKKLGDEKKGYQVEQARIKEKFKK
;
A
#
# COMPACT_ATOMS: atom_id res chain seq x y z
N MET A 1 15.19 -46.76 -24.28
CA MET A 1 14.50 -45.45 -24.41
C MET A 1 13.54 -45.56 -25.58
N PRO A 2 12.26 -45.10 -25.62
CA PRO A 2 11.59 -44.07 -24.81
C PRO A 2 10.05 -44.30 -24.64
N LYS A 3 9.51 -45.53 -24.78
CA LYS A 3 8.04 -45.75 -24.86
C LYS A 3 7.30 -45.35 -23.58
N ASP A 4 7.92 -45.59 -22.43
CA ASP A 4 7.34 -45.28 -21.12
C ASP A 4 7.25 -43.77 -20.86
N VAL A 5 8.34 -43.05 -21.18
CA VAL A 5 8.41 -41.59 -21.07
C VAL A 5 7.42 -40.91 -22.01
N VAL A 6 7.25 -41.45 -23.22
CA VAL A 6 6.25 -40.94 -24.17
C VAL A 6 4.83 -41.20 -23.68
N GLN A 7 4.55 -42.37 -23.09
CA GLN A 7 3.23 -42.64 -22.50
C GLN A 7 2.94 -41.79 -21.26
N GLU A 8 3.93 -41.55 -20.39
CA GLU A 8 3.80 -40.63 -19.26
C GLU A 8 3.54 -39.20 -19.72
N LEU A 9 4.26 -38.73 -20.74
CA LEU A 9 4.03 -37.41 -21.34
C LEU A 9 2.63 -37.31 -21.92
N ILE A 10 2.18 -38.32 -22.68
CA ILE A 10 0.82 -38.37 -23.23
C ILE A 10 -0.22 -38.34 -22.10
N ALA A 11 -0.06 -39.17 -21.07
CA ALA A 11 -0.98 -39.21 -19.93
C ALA A 11 -1.00 -37.88 -19.16
N LYS A 12 0.16 -37.24 -18.99
CA LYS A 12 0.28 -35.91 -18.38
C LYS A 12 -0.38 -34.83 -19.23
N THR A 13 -0.17 -34.84 -20.55
CA THR A 13 -0.81 -33.90 -21.48
C THR A 13 -2.32 -34.10 -21.51
N PHE A 14 -2.82 -35.34 -21.54
CA PHE A 14 -4.26 -35.60 -21.44
C PHE A 14 -4.83 -35.17 -20.08
N LYS A 15 -4.08 -35.32 -18.99
CA LYS A 15 -4.48 -34.85 -17.65
C LYS A 15 -4.50 -33.32 -17.56
N GLU A 16 -3.57 -32.64 -18.21
CA GLU A 16 -3.51 -31.18 -18.29
C GLU A 16 -4.63 -30.61 -19.17
N LEU A 17 -4.93 -31.26 -20.31
CA LEU A 17 -6.02 -30.88 -21.21
C LEU A 17 -7.42 -31.20 -20.66
N SER A 18 -7.55 -32.23 -19.82
CA SER A 18 -8.82 -32.59 -19.14
C SER A 18 -9.02 -31.89 -17.81
N SER A 19 -7.97 -31.26 -17.27
CA SER A 19 -8.12 -30.37 -16.13
C SER A 19 -8.86 -29.12 -16.59
N PRO A 20 -9.88 -28.65 -15.86
CA PRO A 20 -10.46 -27.35 -16.13
C PRO A 20 -9.36 -26.30 -16.11
N PRO A 21 -9.44 -25.30 -17.00
CA PRO A 21 -8.45 -24.23 -17.03
C PRO A 21 -8.35 -23.67 -15.61
N LYS A 22 -7.11 -23.51 -15.11
CA LYS A 22 -6.88 -22.69 -13.91
C LYS A 22 -7.72 -21.43 -14.09
N PRO A 23 -8.49 -21.02 -13.07
CA PRO A 23 -9.36 -19.89 -13.28
C PRO A 23 -8.42 -18.76 -13.68
N ALA A 24 -8.65 -18.17 -14.85
CA ALA A 24 -7.96 -16.95 -15.20
C ALA A 24 -8.21 -16.05 -14.00
N GLN A 25 -7.15 -15.73 -13.26
CA GLN A 25 -7.25 -14.92 -12.06
C GLN A 25 -7.97 -13.68 -12.55
N ARG A 26 -9.21 -13.45 -12.08
CA ARG A 26 -10.07 -12.40 -12.66
C ARG A 26 -9.22 -11.16 -12.61
N SER A 27 -8.84 -10.64 -13.78
CA SER A 27 -7.92 -9.53 -13.84
C SER A 27 -8.51 -8.47 -12.93
N ARG A 28 -7.70 -7.88 -12.07
CA ARG A 28 -8.00 -6.56 -11.54
C ARG A 28 -7.92 -5.62 -12.74
N THR A 29 -8.91 -5.70 -13.62
CA THR A 29 -9.09 -4.78 -14.73
C THR A 29 -9.51 -3.50 -14.04
N TRP A 30 -8.56 -2.58 -13.92
CA TRP A 30 -8.79 -1.31 -13.25
C TRP A 30 -9.73 -0.50 -14.12
N GLU A 31 -11.01 -0.43 -13.73
CA GLU A 31 -11.94 0.51 -14.36
C GLU A 31 -11.45 1.95 -14.16
N LEU A 32 -10.78 2.20 -13.03
CA LEU A 32 -10.23 3.51 -12.66
C LEU A 32 -8.78 3.36 -12.13
N PRO A 33 -7.75 3.67 -12.95
CA PRO A 33 -6.33 3.50 -12.59
C PRO A 33 -5.88 4.28 -11.35
N SER A 34 -6.61 5.32 -10.96
CA SER A 34 -6.35 6.19 -9.80
C SER A 34 -7.21 5.88 -8.58
N ALA A 35 -7.98 4.79 -8.57
CA ALA A 35 -8.88 4.46 -7.47
C ALA A 35 -8.17 4.16 -6.13
N TYR A 36 -6.84 3.92 -6.14
CA TYR A 36 -6.04 3.89 -4.91
C TYR A 36 -6.17 5.17 -4.07
N ARG A 37 -6.55 6.30 -4.67
CA ARG A 37 -6.77 7.58 -3.97
C ARG A 37 -7.96 7.56 -3.00
N TYR A 38 -8.82 6.53 -3.06
CA TYR A 38 -9.88 6.32 -2.08
C TYR A 38 -9.42 5.54 -0.84
N LEU A 39 -8.22 4.94 -0.89
CA LEU A 39 -7.67 4.13 0.20
C LEU A 39 -7.17 5.03 1.33
N VAL A 40 -7.66 4.79 2.53
CA VAL A 40 -7.27 5.55 3.73
C VAL A 40 -5.79 5.36 4.05
N GLN A 41 -5.27 4.15 3.89
CA GLN A 41 -3.85 3.82 4.04
C GLN A 41 -2.96 4.58 3.05
N TRP A 42 -3.43 4.82 1.81
CA TRP A 42 -2.68 5.61 0.84
C TRP A 42 -2.64 7.07 1.26
N SER A 43 -3.78 7.65 1.65
CA SER A 43 -3.84 9.03 2.14
C SER A 43 -2.94 9.22 3.37
N ASN A 44 -3.01 8.33 4.36
CA ASN A 44 -2.10 8.38 5.51
C ASN A 44 -0.62 8.31 5.09
N ALA A 45 -0.25 7.45 4.15
CA ALA A 45 1.11 7.36 3.62
C ALA A 45 1.54 8.67 2.91
N VAL A 46 0.64 9.33 2.18
CA VAL A 46 0.88 10.63 1.56
C VAL A 46 1.15 11.71 2.61
N LEU A 47 0.35 11.74 3.69
CA LEU A 47 0.59 12.65 4.81
C LEU A 47 1.93 12.37 5.47
N LEU A 48 2.25 11.09 5.73
CA LEU A 48 3.51 10.69 6.34
C LEU A 48 4.69 11.16 5.51
N ARG A 49 4.67 10.94 4.20
CA ARG A 49 5.68 11.46 3.27
C ARG A 49 5.80 12.98 3.32
N PHE A 50 4.69 13.70 3.42
CA PHE A 50 4.71 15.16 3.54
C PHE A 50 5.40 15.62 4.83
N LEU A 51 5.07 15.02 5.97
CA LEU A 51 5.68 15.34 7.26
C LEU A 51 7.15 14.96 7.31
N ILE A 52 7.53 13.81 6.73
CA ILE A 52 8.93 13.41 6.54
C ILE A 52 9.69 14.50 5.77
N ARG A 53 9.18 14.94 4.63
CA ARG A 53 9.84 15.97 3.81
C ARG A 53 9.98 17.30 4.54
N LEU A 54 9.02 17.64 5.40
CA LEU A 54 9.10 18.82 6.25
C LEU A 54 10.21 18.67 7.29
N PHE A 55 10.26 17.53 7.99
CA PHE A 55 11.29 17.21 8.98
C PHE A 55 12.70 17.11 8.37
N THR A 56 12.89 16.31 7.32
CA THR A 56 14.21 16.11 6.72
C THR A 56 14.77 17.38 6.07
N SER A 57 13.92 18.37 5.81
CA SER A 57 14.36 19.68 5.30
C SER A 57 14.91 20.59 6.40
N SER A 58 14.67 20.29 7.68
CA SER A 58 15.30 20.99 8.80
C SER A 58 16.60 20.33 9.30
N LEU A 59 16.97 19.16 8.77
CA LEU A 59 18.21 18.49 9.15
C LEU A 59 19.45 19.27 8.66
N PRO A 60 20.56 19.23 9.42
CA PRO A 60 21.80 19.86 8.99
C PRO A 60 22.39 19.14 7.77
N LYS A 61 23.25 19.83 7.02
CA LYS A 61 23.88 19.28 5.80
C LYS A 61 24.69 18.00 6.05
N SER A 62 25.21 17.81 7.27
CA SER A 62 25.92 16.60 7.68
C SER A 62 25.05 15.33 7.58
N GLU A 63 23.73 15.48 7.71
CA GLU A 63 22.76 14.38 7.70
C GLU A 63 22.14 14.15 6.31
N TYR A 64 22.83 14.55 5.22
CA TYR A 64 22.32 14.38 3.85
C TYR A 64 21.92 12.92 3.54
N ARG A 65 22.71 11.95 4.03
CA ARG A 65 22.43 10.53 3.83
C ARG A 65 21.13 10.10 4.52
N ARG A 66 20.95 10.46 5.79
CA ARG A 66 19.73 10.19 6.56
C ARG A 66 18.51 10.83 5.91
N LYS A 67 18.64 12.09 5.48
CA LYS A 67 17.61 12.79 4.70
C LYS A 67 17.19 11.97 3.48
N ALA A 68 18.15 11.52 2.68
CA ALA A 68 17.87 10.76 1.46
C ALA A 68 17.18 9.43 1.78
N GLN A 69 17.69 8.67 2.75
CA GLN A 69 17.13 7.38 3.16
C GLN A 69 15.69 7.52 3.65
N LEU A 70 15.43 8.44 4.57
CA LEU A 70 14.08 8.64 5.12
C LEU A 70 13.09 9.19 4.07
N ASP A 71 13.55 10.09 3.18
CA ASP A 71 12.73 10.59 2.08
C ASP A 71 12.38 9.49 1.06
N ASP A 72 13.32 8.59 0.77
CA ASP A 72 13.13 7.47 -0.15
C ASP A 72 12.24 6.38 0.47
N ALA A 73 12.44 6.03 1.74
CA ALA A 73 11.58 5.10 2.47
C ALA A 73 10.13 5.62 2.53
N GLY A 74 9.94 6.89 2.92
CA GLY A 74 8.62 7.53 2.96
C GLY A 74 7.96 7.62 1.58
N ARG A 75 8.73 7.84 0.51
CA ARG A 75 8.24 7.75 -0.88
C ARG A 75 7.83 6.32 -1.23
N SER A 76 8.62 5.32 -0.85
CA SER A 76 8.40 3.91 -1.17
C SER A 76 7.07 3.39 -0.60
N VAL A 77 6.71 3.77 0.64
CA VAL A 77 5.39 3.45 1.23
C VAL A 77 4.24 3.85 0.30
N VAL A 78 4.27 5.08 -0.25
CA VAL A 78 3.23 5.55 -1.18
C VAL A 78 3.29 4.80 -2.51
N ARG A 79 4.49 4.67 -3.11
CA ARG A 79 4.65 4.10 -4.46
C ARG A 79 4.28 2.63 -4.53
N ASN A 80 4.59 1.86 -3.50
CA ASN A 80 4.24 0.45 -3.46
C ASN A 80 2.72 0.25 -3.43
N ILE A 81 1.96 1.10 -2.73
CA ILE A 81 0.48 1.04 -2.76
C ILE A 81 -0.04 1.39 -4.16
N GLU A 82 0.50 2.43 -4.80
CA GLU A 82 0.09 2.87 -6.14
C GLU A 82 0.40 1.82 -7.22
N GLU A 83 1.60 1.24 -7.17
CA GLU A 83 2.03 0.21 -8.12
C GLU A 83 1.29 -1.11 -7.90
N GLY A 84 1.11 -1.49 -6.64
CA GLY A 84 0.30 -2.63 -6.24
C GLY A 84 -1.14 -2.51 -6.74
N TRP A 85 -1.74 -1.32 -6.63
CA TRP A 85 -3.06 -1.02 -7.21
C TRP A 85 -3.06 -1.02 -8.74
N LYS A 86 -1.96 -1.31 -9.43
CA LYS A 86 -1.98 -1.51 -10.89
C LYS A 86 -1.73 -2.96 -11.28
N ARG A 87 -1.44 -3.84 -10.33
CA ARG A 87 -1.17 -5.25 -10.60
C ARG A 87 -2.42 -6.01 -11.04
N SER A 88 -2.26 -6.85 -12.06
CA SER A 88 -3.37 -7.57 -12.67
C SER A 88 -4.05 -8.56 -11.73
N ASN A 89 -3.44 -8.87 -10.58
CA ASN A 89 -3.94 -9.91 -9.70
C ASN A 89 -3.80 -9.60 -8.20
N THR A 90 -4.58 -10.32 -7.38
CA THR A 90 -4.66 -10.10 -5.92
C THR A 90 -3.37 -10.48 -5.19
N ALA A 91 -2.65 -11.52 -5.65
CA ALA A 91 -1.40 -11.96 -5.02
C ALA A 91 -0.28 -10.93 -5.22
N ASP A 92 -0.10 -10.44 -6.45
CA ASP A 92 0.84 -9.36 -6.72
C ASP A 92 0.50 -8.11 -5.90
N TYR A 93 -0.78 -7.72 -5.80
CA TYR A 93 -1.12 -6.58 -4.97
C TYR A 93 -0.74 -6.79 -3.50
N LEU A 94 -0.95 -8.00 -2.99
CA LEU A 94 -0.56 -8.37 -1.63
C LEU A 94 0.95 -8.22 -1.41
N ASP A 95 1.79 -8.69 -2.36
CA ASP A 95 3.25 -8.53 -2.28
C ASP A 95 3.65 -7.04 -2.22
N PHE A 96 3.02 -6.20 -3.04
CA PHE A 96 3.25 -4.76 -3.04
C PHE A 96 2.84 -4.07 -1.74
N VAL A 97 1.72 -4.50 -1.14
CA VAL A 97 1.33 -4.02 0.19
C VAL A 97 2.36 -4.46 1.24
N GLY A 98 2.92 -5.67 1.11
CA GLY A 98 4.04 -6.14 1.93
C GLY A 98 5.29 -5.25 1.80
N TYR A 99 5.67 -4.85 0.59
CA TYR A 99 6.77 -3.90 0.39
C TYR A 99 6.47 -2.53 1.01
N SER A 100 5.22 -2.07 0.95
CA SER A 100 4.80 -0.85 1.66
C SER A 100 4.95 -0.97 3.19
N GLN A 101 4.70 -2.13 3.76
CA GLN A 101 4.90 -2.37 5.21
C GLN A 101 6.39 -2.38 5.56
N GLY A 102 7.23 -3.01 4.74
CA GLY A 102 8.69 -2.99 4.90
C GLY A 102 9.24 -1.57 4.95
N SER A 103 8.90 -0.74 3.95
CA SER A 103 9.34 0.67 3.94
C SER A 103 8.76 1.51 5.08
N LEU A 104 7.58 1.16 5.61
CA LEU A 104 7.02 1.84 6.77
C LEU A 104 7.81 1.53 8.06
N GLU A 105 8.32 0.29 8.18
CA GLU A 105 9.19 -0.08 9.30
C GLU A 105 10.56 0.61 9.23
N GLU A 106 11.12 0.78 8.02
CA GLU A 106 12.33 1.60 7.81
C GLU A 106 12.12 3.05 8.28
N VAL A 107 11.01 3.67 7.86
CA VAL A 107 10.61 5.02 8.34
C VAL A 107 10.53 5.07 9.87
N LYS A 108 9.96 4.03 10.49
CA LYS A 108 9.82 3.96 11.95
C LYS A 108 11.18 3.88 12.66
N GLY A 109 12.12 3.12 12.11
CA GLY A 109 13.49 3.05 12.59
C GLY A 109 14.19 4.41 12.50
N ASP A 110 14.22 4.99 11.30
CA ASP A 110 14.86 6.29 11.04
C ASP A 110 14.29 7.43 11.91
N ILE A 111 12.99 7.44 12.17
CA ILE A 111 12.35 8.42 13.07
C ILE A 111 12.80 8.22 14.51
N ARG A 112 12.89 6.97 14.99
CA ARG A 112 13.39 6.67 16.34
C ARG A 112 14.85 7.11 16.48
N GLU A 113 15.70 6.72 15.55
CA GLU A 113 17.12 7.08 15.54
C GLU A 113 17.29 8.59 15.47
N SER A 114 16.50 9.29 14.66
CA SER A 114 16.52 10.76 14.60
C SER A 114 16.14 11.42 15.93
N THR A 115 15.33 10.76 16.76
CA THR A 115 15.02 11.23 18.11
C THR A 115 16.14 10.93 19.09
N GLU A 116 16.75 9.73 19.02
CA GLU A 116 17.91 9.36 19.85
C GLU A 116 19.11 10.27 19.60
N ASP A 117 19.34 10.65 18.34
CA ASP A 117 20.40 11.57 17.93
C ASP A 117 20.09 13.05 18.20
N GLY A 118 18.90 13.36 18.74
CA GLY A 118 18.51 14.72 19.13
C GLY A 118 18.03 15.62 17.98
N PHE A 119 17.85 15.11 16.77
CA PHE A 119 17.31 15.88 15.64
C PHE A 119 15.80 16.07 15.69
N LEU A 120 15.07 15.12 16.29
CA LEU A 120 13.63 15.15 16.44
C LEU A 120 13.24 15.09 17.93
N LYS A 121 12.54 16.11 18.42
CA LYS A 121 12.12 16.16 19.82
C LYS A 121 11.09 15.06 20.15
N SER A 122 11.17 14.52 21.37
CA SER A 122 10.05 13.83 22.00
C SER A 122 9.26 14.83 22.85
N SER A 123 7.95 14.79 22.74
CA SER A 123 7.04 15.68 23.45
C SER A 123 5.79 14.90 23.87
N THR A 124 5.79 14.38 25.10
CA THR A 124 4.67 13.63 25.66
C THR A 124 3.34 14.35 25.46
N GLY A 125 2.34 13.62 24.96
CA GLY A 125 1.01 14.15 24.69
C GLY A 125 0.87 14.95 23.40
N SER A 126 1.94 15.17 22.63
CA SER A 126 1.85 15.68 21.25
C SER A 126 1.11 14.69 20.35
N SER A 127 0.40 15.21 19.35
CA SER A 127 -0.41 14.42 18.42
C SER A 127 -0.72 15.21 17.15
N LEU A 128 -1.12 14.53 16.09
CA LEU A 128 -1.54 15.16 14.83
C LEU A 128 -2.60 16.24 15.07
N LYS A 129 -3.58 15.94 15.93
CA LYS A 129 -4.65 16.89 16.27
C LYS A 129 -4.12 18.17 16.91
N ARG A 130 -3.05 18.09 17.73
CA ARG A 130 -2.44 19.28 18.37
C ARG A 130 -1.74 20.20 17.38
N ILE A 131 -1.27 19.68 16.25
CA ILE A 131 -0.71 20.50 15.16
C ILE A 131 -1.77 20.87 14.10
N GLY A 132 -3.06 20.68 14.42
CA GLY A 132 -4.16 21.05 13.53
C GLY A 132 -4.43 20.05 12.40
N VAL A 133 -3.89 18.83 12.47
CA VAL A 133 -4.12 17.77 11.48
C VAL A 133 -5.14 16.76 12.00
N ASP A 134 -6.32 16.76 11.41
CA ASP A 134 -7.34 15.73 11.58
C ASP A 134 -7.29 14.74 10.42
N LEU A 135 -7.07 13.46 10.73
CA LEU A 135 -6.94 12.41 9.72
C LEU A 135 -8.24 12.15 8.95
N LYS A 136 -9.40 12.27 9.58
CA LYS A 136 -10.68 12.04 8.89
C LYS A 136 -10.91 13.12 7.85
N ASP A 137 -10.65 14.37 8.21
CA ASP A 137 -10.78 15.51 7.31
C ASP A 137 -9.74 15.45 6.20
N PHE A 138 -8.49 15.14 6.53
CA PHE A 138 -7.41 14.94 5.55
C PHE A 138 -7.77 13.84 4.54
N ASN A 139 -8.19 12.67 5.03
CA ASN A 139 -8.58 11.55 4.19
C ASN A 139 -9.78 11.88 3.30
N THR A 140 -10.70 12.72 3.78
CA THR A 140 -11.86 13.19 3.00
C THR A 140 -11.42 14.19 1.93
N ALA A 141 -10.49 15.08 2.24
CA ALA A 141 -9.96 16.08 1.31
C ALA A 141 -9.21 15.48 0.12
N LEU A 142 -8.51 14.35 0.33
CA LEU A 142 -7.74 13.67 -0.71
C LEU A 142 -8.59 12.75 -1.60
N LYS A 143 -9.80 12.38 -1.14
CA LYS A 143 -10.70 11.58 -1.97
C LYS A 143 -11.10 12.39 -3.21
N PRO A 144 -10.99 11.81 -4.41
CA PRO A 144 -11.48 12.46 -5.62
C PRO A 144 -12.95 12.85 -5.46
N LYS A 145 -13.28 14.11 -5.79
CA LYS A 145 -14.65 14.63 -5.83
C LYS A 145 -15.21 14.45 -7.24
N GLY A 146 -16.49 14.07 -7.34
CA GLY A 146 -17.16 13.81 -8.62
C GLY A 146 -16.73 12.48 -9.28
N ASN A 147 -17.08 12.31 -10.55
CA ASN A 147 -16.63 11.17 -11.34
C ASN A 147 -15.13 11.33 -11.63
N LEU A 148 -14.35 10.25 -11.44
CA LEU A 148 -12.90 10.27 -11.64
C LEU A 148 -12.49 10.68 -13.07
N GLU A 149 -13.37 10.48 -14.06
CA GLU A 149 -13.17 10.88 -15.46
C GLU A 149 -13.20 12.40 -15.67
N GLU A 150 -13.86 13.17 -14.80
CA GLU A 150 -14.01 14.63 -14.95
C GLU A 150 -12.83 15.43 -14.36
N ASN A 151 -12.00 14.79 -13.53
CA ASN A 151 -10.78 15.42 -13.03
C ASN A 151 -9.73 15.42 -14.15
N ARG A 152 -9.60 16.56 -14.84
CA ARG A 152 -8.73 16.81 -16.01
C ARG A 152 -7.20 16.63 -15.79
N GLY A 153 -6.78 15.87 -14.78
CA GLY A 153 -5.37 15.58 -14.53
C GLY A 153 -4.56 16.77 -13.97
N GLU A 154 -5.23 17.84 -13.53
CA GLU A 154 -4.54 19.00 -12.96
C GLU A 154 -3.89 18.65 -11.63
N TYR A 155 -2.63 19.07 -11.48
CA TYR A 155 -1.90 18.92 -10.23
C TYR A 155 -2.42 19.95 -9.20
N ILE A 156 -2.95 19.46 -8.09
CA ILE A 156 -3.36 20.29 -6.96
C ILE A 156 -2.40 20.03 -5.79
N PRO A 157 -1.69 21.05 -5.28
CA PRO A 157 -0.81 20.89 -4.12
C PRO A 157 -1.57 20.39 -2.89
N LEU A 158 -0.91 19.58 -2.06
CA LEU A 158 -1.52 19.00 -0.86
C LEU A 158 -2.04 20.07 0.11
N ILE A 159 -1.30 21.18 0.24
CA ILE A 159 -1.67 22.33 1.07
C ILE A 159 -2.90 23.11 0.55
N VAL A 160 -3.30 22.89 -0.70
CA VAL A 160 -4.54 23.44 -1.28
C VAL A 160 -5.69 22.49 -1.00
N LEU A 161 -5.46 21.17 -1.16
CA LEU A 161 -6.45 20.14 -0.83
C LEU A 161 -6.79 20.15 0.67
N TYR A 162 -5.78 20.29 1.51
CA TYR A 162 -5.92 20.31 2.97
C TYR A 162 -5.16 21.52 3.57
N PRO A 163 -5.84 22.69 3.66
CA PRO A 163 -5.25 23.95 4.12
C PRO A 163 -4.51 23.93 5.46
N PRO A 164 -4.89 23.12 6.48
CA PRO A 164 -4.18 23.12 7.76
C PRO A 164 -2.67 22.83 7.65
N LEU A 165 -2.23 22.10 6.62
CA LEU A 165 -0.80 21.82 6.40
C LEU A 165 0.04 23.06 6.12
N LYS A 166 -0.56 24.18 5.70
CA LYS A 166 0.17 25.45 5.52
C LYS A 166 0.79 25.96 6.82
N ASN A 167 0.21 25.60 7.96
CA ASN A 167 0.62 26.09 9.27
C ASN A 167 1.56 25.11 10.01
N VAL A 168 1.77 23.91 9.48
CA VAL A 168 2.63 22.90 10.09
C VAL A 168 4.08 23.19 9.72
N ARG A 169 4.95 23.30 10.72
CA ARG A 169 6.40 23.51 10.54
C ARG A 169 7.18 22.33 11.13
N ALA A 170 8.44 22.18 10.71
CA ALA A 170 9.29 21.09 11.18
C ALA A 170 9.43 21.06 12.71
N GLN A 171 9.55 22.23 13.34
CA GLN A 171 9.63 22.37 14.80
C GLN A 171 8.36 21.97 15.57
N ASP A 172 7.22 21.87 14.88
CA ASP A 172 5.96 21.44 15.48
C ASP A 172 5.89 19.90 15.53
N LEU A 173 6.74 19.20 14.76
CA LEU A 173 6.81 17.74 14.71
C LEU A 173 7.54 17.15 15.92
N SER A 174 7.17 15.92 16.27
CA SER A 174 7.74 15.16 17.36
C SER A 174 7.74 13.67 17.03
N TYR A 175 8.50 12.90 17.80
CA TYR A 175 8.46 11.44 17.77
C TYR A 175 7.03 10.90 17.88
N GLU A 176 6.23 11.41 18.81
CA GLU A 176 4.88 10.89 19.09
C GLU A 176 3.93 11.16 17.91
N ILE A 177 4.06 12.28 17.21
CA ILE A 177 3.26 12.59 16.01
C ILE A 177 3.56 11.60 14.89
N PHE A 178 4.85 11.33 14.63
CA PHE A 178 5.23 10.34 13.62
C PHE A 178 4.79 8.94 14.04
N ASN A 179 5.03 8.55 15.30
CA ASN A 179 4.63 7.25 15.82
C ASN A 179 3.11 7.05 15.77
N GLU A 180 2.31 8.07 16.08
CA GLU A 180 0.86 8.05 15.90
C GLU A 180 0.47 7.72 14.46
N LEU A 181 1.02 8.48 13.50
CA LEU A 181 0.71 8.30 12.08
C LEU A 181 1.17 6.96 11.54
N ILE A 182 2.38 6.53 11.90
CA ILE A 182 2.98 5.24 11.52
C ILE A 182 2.09 4.10 12.02
N ASN A 183 1.73 4.08 13.31
CA ASN A 183 0.93 3.00 13.88
C ASN A 183 -0.48 2.93 13.28
N LYS A 184 -1.11 4.08 13.02
CA LYS A 184 -2.40 4.12 12.31
C LYS A 184 -2.29 3.63 10.87
N THR A 185 -1.19 3.95 10.18
CA THR A 185 -0.93 3.50 8.81
C THR A 185 -0.68 1.99 8.78
N ASP A 186 0.15 1.47 9.68
CA ASP A 186 0.44 0.04 9.80
C ASP A 186 -0.83 -0.77 10.07
N TYR A 187 -1.68 -0.32 11.00
CA TYR A 187 -2.98 -0.95 11.26
C TYR A 187 -3.85 -1.07 10.00
N LEU A 188 -3.93 0.00 9.20
CA LEU A 188 -4.71 -0.01 7.96
C LEU A 188 -4.09 -0.92 6.89
N LEU A 189 -2.76 -0.96 6.79
CA LEU A 189 -2.05 -1.87 5.89
C LEU A 189 -2.29 -3.33 6.28
N ARG A 190 -2.20 -3.68 7.57
CA ARG A 190 -2.52 -5.03 8.07
C ARG A 190 -3.96 -5.42 7.78
N THR A 191 -4.90 -4.50 7.97
CA THR A 191 -6.32 -4.73 7.65
C THR A 191 -6.51 -4.97 6.15
N LEU A 192 -5.79 -4.22 5.30
CA LEU A 192 -5.79 -4.46 3.86
C LEU A 192 -5.23 -5.84 3.53
N VAL A 193 -4.09 -6.23 4.10
CA VAL A 193 -3.49 -7.57 3.94
C VAL A 193 -4.50 -8.66 4.24
N GLN A 194 -5.14 -8.61 5.41
CA GLN A 194 -6.16 -9.60 5.82
C GLN A 194 -7.32 -9.67 4.81
N SER A 195 -7.77 -8.52 4.30
CA SER A 195 -8.82 -8.47 3.28
C SER A 195 -8.39 -9.12 1.96
N LEU A 196 -7.15 -8.88 1.52
CA LEU A 196 -6.60 -9.46 0.30
C LEU A 196 -6.34 -10.96 0.43
N GLU A 197 -5.83 -11.41 1.57
CA GLU A 197 -5.65 -12.84 1.88
C GLU A 197 -6.99 -13.58 1.88
N LYS A 198 -8.01 -12.99 2.51
CA LYS A 198 -9.37 -13.53 2.48
C LYS A 198 -9.89 -13.64 1.04
N LYS A 199 -9.74 -12.57 0.25
CA LYS A 199 -10.16 -12.56 -1.17
C LYS A 199 -9.45 -13.67 -1.96
N LEU A 200 -8.14 -13.82 -1.78
CA LEU A 200 -7.35 -14.86 -2.44
C LEU A 200 -7.79 -16.27 -2.01
N GLY A 201 -8.13 -16.46 -0.73
CA GLY A 201 -8.68 -17.70 -0.21
C GLY A 201 -10.05 -18.04 -0.82
N ASP A 202 -10.93 -17.06 -0.93
CA ASP A 202 -12.26 -17.21 -1.52
C ASP A 202 -12.17 -17.54 -3.03
N GLU A 203 -11.25 -16.89 -3.77
CA GLU A 203 -10.94 -17.19 -5.17
C GLU A 203 -10.46 -18.65 -5.35
N LYS A 204 -9.57 -19.14 -4.48
CA LYS A 204 -9.08 -20.53 -4.50
C LYS A 204 -10.18 -21.54 -4.20
N LYS A 205 -11.07 -21.26 -3.24
CA LYS A 205 -12.21 -22.15 -2.93
C LYS A 205 -13.18 -22.24 -4.10
N GLY A 206 -13.53 -21.12 -4.72
CA GLY A 206 -14.40 -21.10 -5.90
C GLY A 206 -13.85 -21.96 -7.04
N TYR A 207 -12.54 -21.92 -7.26
CA TYR A 207 -11.88 -22.79 -8.23
C TYR A 207 -12.04 -24.28 -7.91
N GLN A 208 -11.80 -24.68 -6.66
CA GLN A 208 -11.89 -26.08 -6.25
C GLN A 208 -13.32 -26.63 -6.40
N VAL A 209 -14.34 -25.81 -6.10
CA VAL A 209 -15.75 -26.17 -6.31
C VAL A 209 -16.06 -26.38 -7.79
N GLU A 210 -15.60 -25.48 -8.66
CA GLU A 210 -15.82 -25.62 -10.11
C GLU A 210 -15.09 -26.85 -10.69
N GLN A 211 -13.89 -27.14 -10.18
CA GLN A 211 -13.13 -28.35 -10.50
C GLN A 211 -13.90 -29.62 -10.14
N ALA A 212 -14.48 -29.67 -8.93
CA ALA A 212 -15.30 -30.78 -8.49
C ALA A 212 -16.56 -30.94 -9.36
N ARG A 213 -17.25 -29.84 -9.68
CA ARG A 213 -18.44 -29.84 -10.55
C ARG A 213 -18.14 -30.39 -11.94
N ILE A 214 -17.02 -30.00 -12.54
CA ILE A 214 -16.62 -30.49 -13.86
C ILE A 214 -16.29 -31.98 -13.80
N LYS A 215 -15.56 -32.42 -12.76
CA LYS A 215 -15.26 -33.84 -12.54
C LYS A 215 -16.52 -34.69 -12.39
N GLU A 216 -17.56 -34.17 -11.75
CA GLU A 216 -18.87 -34.84 -11.65
C GLU A 216 -19.60 -34.91 -12.99
N LYS A 217 -19.53 -33.87 -13.83
CA LYS A 217 -20.13 -33.88 -15.18
C LYS A 217 -19.52 -34.95 -16.10
N PHE A 218 -18.21 -35.17 -16.01
CA PHE A 218 -17.49 -36.16 -16.83
C PHE A 218 -17.46 -37.57 -16.21
N LYS A 219 -18.17 -37.78 -15.08
CA LYS A 219 -18.36 -39.10 -14.45
C LYS A 219 -19.60 -39.85 -14.96
N LYS A 220 -20.38 -39.26 -15.86
CA LYS A 220 -21.45 -39.90 -16.63
C LYS A 220 -20.94 -40.27 -18.01
#